data_AF-A0A414D3C0-F1
#
_entry.id   AF-A0A414D3C0-F1
#
_cell.length_a   1.000
_cell.length_b   1.000
_cell.length_c   1.000
_cell.angle_alpha   90.00
_cell.angle_beta   90.00
_cell.angle_gamma   90.00
#
_symmetry.space_group_name_H-M   'P 1'
#
loop_
_entity.id
_entity.type
_entity.pdbx_description
1 polymer ?
#
loop_
_entity_poly.entity_id
_entity_poly.type
_entity_poly.pdbx_seq_one_letter_code
_entity_poly.pdbx_strand_id
1 'polypeptide(L)' 'MIIKRLKNAKFGFKKIWVEVTGYALYEEGKGYIAFSSDRDEFGILVPYIPCGGKRALQSILDAGGFCSFDGMEYVQELGA' A
#
# COMPACT_ATOMS: atom_id res chain seq x y z
N MET A 1 10.58 -1.57 7.01
CA MET A 1 9.42 -1.99 6.19
C MET A 1 9.44 -3.50 6.02
N ILE A 2 8.25 -4.11 5.97
CA ILE A 2 8.08 -5.54 5.71
C ILE A 2 7.07 -5.75 4.58
N ILE A 3 7.22 -6.83 3.82
CA ILE A 3 6.23 -7.19 2.80
C ILE A 3 5.10 -7.94 3.49
N LYS A 4 3.87 -7.41 3.40
CA LYS A 4 2.66 -8.06 3.88
C LYS A 4 1.77 -8.50 2.72
N ARG A 5 1.13 -9.65 2.88
CA ARG A 5 0.11 -10.14 1.94
C ARG A 5 -1.22 -9.47 2.25
N LEU A 6 -1.88 -8.96 1.23
CA LEU A 6 -3.25 -8.43 1.28
C LEU A 6 -4.19 -9.54 0.81
N LYS A 7 -5.20 -9.86 1.63
CA LYS A 7 -6.20 -10.90 1.35
C LYS A 7 -7.58 -10.25 1.35
N ASN A 8 -7.97 -9.67 0.21
CA ASN A 8 -9.22 -8.92 0.09
C ASN A 8 -9.31 -7.79 1.13
N ALA A 9 -8.19 -7.10 1.33
CA ALA A 9 -8.07 -6.01 2.27
C ALA A 9 -8.82 -4.80 1.74
N LYS A 10 -9.54 -4.09 2.61
CA LYS A 10 -10.40 -2.96 2.23
C LYS A 10 -9.73 -1.64 2.57
N PHE A 11 -9.79 -0.66 1.68
CA PHE A 11 -9.29 0.69 1.93
C PHE A 11 -10.35 1.71 1.52
N GLY A 12 -10.50 2.78 2.31
CA GLY A 12 -11.52 3.81 2.10
C GLY A 12 -12.32 4.11 3.37
N PHE A 13 -13.62 4.33 3.21
CA PHE A 13 -14.52 4.78 4.26
C PHE A 13 -15.61 3.74 4.55
N LYS A 14 -16.34 3.87 5.67
CA LYS A 14 -17.37 2.90 6.09
C LYS A 14 -18.44 2.57 5.04
N LYS A 15 -18.75 3.50 4.13
CA LYS A 15 -19.81 3.34 3.10
C LYS A 15 -19.27 3.05 1.69
N ILE A 16 -17.99 3.30 1.44
CA ILE A 16 -17.36 3.13 0.11
C ILE A 16 -15.90 2.74 0.30
N TRP A 17 -15.49 1.63 -0.32
CA TRP A 17 -14.14 1.10 -0.20
C TRP A 17 -13.71 0.43 -1.50
N VAL A 18 -12.40 0.33 -1.67
CA VAL A 18 -11.75 -0.51 -2.67
C VAL A 18 -11.20 -1.75 -1.98
N GLU A 19 -11.48 -2.91 -2.54
CA GLU A 19 -10.95 -4.20 -2.08
C GLU A 19 -9.73 -4.58 -2.93
N VAL A 20 -8.61 -4.85 -2.27
CA VAL A 20 -7.34 -5.17 -2.94
C VAL A 20 -6.77 -6.50 -2.46
N THR A 21 -6.11 -7.19 -3.38
CA THR A 21 -5.38 -8.43 -3.12
C THR A 21 -3.99 -8.33 -3.72
N GLY A 22 -3.01 -8.96 -3.06
CA GLY A 22 -1.63 -8.97 -3.53
C GLY A 22 -0.63 -8.87 -2.39
N TYR A 23 0.41 -8.09 -2.60
CA TYR A 23 1.42 -7.79 -1.60
C TYR A 23 1.72 -6.30 -1.61
N ALA A 24 2.00 -5.74 -0.44
CA ALA A 24 2.37 -4.34 -0.26
C ALA A 24 3.46 -4.20 0.81
N LEU A 25 4.14 -3.06 0.81
CA LEU A 25 5.06 -2.69 1.89
C LEU A 25 4.30 -2.09 3.06
N TYR A 26 4.61 -2.58 4.24
CA TYR A 26 4.02 -2.15 5.50
C TYR A 26 5.12 -1.68 6.45
N GLU A 27 4.87 -0.57 7.13
CA GLU A 27 5.70 -0.06 8.21
C GLU A 27 4.94 -0.18 9.53
N GLU A 28 5.57 -0.87 10.49
CA GLU A 28 4.99 -1.11 11.80
C GLU A 28 4.70 0.20 12.52
N GLY A 29 3.49 0.30 13.08
CA GLY A 29 3.01 1.52 13.74
C GLY A 29 2.50 2.62 12.79
N LYS A 30 2.72 2.51 11.47
CA LYS A 30 2.23 3.51 10.50
C LYS A 30 1.13 2.97 9.59
N GLY A 31 1.43 1.95 8.78
CA GLY A 31 0.51 1.46 7.77
C GLY A 31 1.21 0.97 6.51
N TYR A 32 0.42 0.80 5.44
CA TYR A 32 0.91 0.43 4.11
C TYR A 32 1.33 1.65 3.32
N ILE A 33 2.40 1.55 2.54
CA ILE A 33 2.85 2.64 1.68
C ILE A 33 1.94 2.76 0.47
N ALA A 34 1.56 3.99 0.13
CA ALA A 34 0.80 4.36 -1.05
C ALA A 34 1.36 5.65 -1.67
N PHE A 35 1.17 5.85 -2.97
CA PHE A 35 1.54 7.10 -3.64
C PHE A 35 0.36 8.06 -3.62
N SER A 36 0.54 9.28 -3.11
CA SER A 36 -0.53 10.30 -3.02
C SER A 36 -1.24 10.57 -4.34
N SER A 37 -0.55 10.38 -5.47
CA SER A 37 -1.09 10.52 -6.83
C SER A 37 -2.09 9.44 -7.23
N ASP A 38 -2.08 8.28 -6.58
CA ASP A 38 -2.93 7.12 -6.92
C ASP A 38 -4.34 7.23 -6.31
N ARG A 39 -4.65 8.38 -5.73
CA ARG A 39 -5.93 8.65 -5.10
C ARG A 39 -7.04 8.69 -6.16
N ASP A 40 -8.11 7.94 -5.94
CA ASP A 40 -9.23 7.88 -6.89
C ASP A 40 -10.15 9.11 -6.80
N GLU A 41 -11.18 9.15 -7.66
CA GLU A 41 -12.16 10.23 -7.71
C GLU A 41 -12.95 10.43 -6.40
N PHE A 42 -12.97 9.41 -5.53
CA PHE A 42 -13.61 9.44 -4.22
C PHE A 42 -12.64 9.79 -3.07
N GLY A 43 -11.38 10.07 -3.39
CA GLY A 43 -10.34 10.36 -2.41
C GLY A 43 -9.77 9.12 -1.72
N ILE A 44 -10.13 7.91 -2.17
CA ILE A 44 -9.64 6.65 -1.60
C ILE A 44 -8.23 6.41 -2.11
N LEU A 45 -7.34 6.09 -1.18
CA LEU A 45 -5.96 5.74 -1.48
C LEU A 45 -5.72 4.29 -1.07
N VAL A 46 -5.24 3.49 -2.02
CA VAL A 46 -4.89 2.08 -1.81
C VAL A 46 -3.37 1.91 -1.72
N PRO A 47 -2.86 0.85 -1.06
CA PRO A 47 -1.43 0.56 -1.03
C PRO A 47 -0.83 0.44 -2.42
N TYR A 48 0.46 0.74 -2.53
CA TYR A 48 1.24 0.42 -3.71
C TYR A 48 1.39 -1.11 -3.85
N ILE A 49 0.75 -1.66 -4.90
CA ILE A 49 0.72 -3.10 -5.21
C ILE A 49 1.27 -3.28 -6.63
N PRO A 50 2.59 -3.49 -6.81
CA PRO A 50 3.15 -3.65 -8.15
C PRO A 50 2.72 -4.97 -8.78
N CYS A 51 2.56 -4.99 -10.11
CA CYS A 51 2.18 -6.19 -10.87
C CYS A 51 3.14 -7.39 -10.63
N GLY A 52 4.41 -7.14 -10.31
CA GLY A 52 5.38 -8.20 -9.97
C GLY A 52 5.23 -8.78 -8.55
N GLY A 53 4.26 -8.29 -7.77
CA GLY A 53 3.90 -8.79 -6.45
C GLY A 53 5.07 -8.80 -5.47
N LYS A 54 5.16 -9.87 -4.66
CA LYS A 54 6.21 -10.03 -3.64
C LYS A 54 7.62 -9.92 -4.20
N ARG A 55 7.87 -10.41 -5.43
CA ARG A 55 9.21 -10.37 -6.04
C ARG A 55 9.63 -8.93 -6.35
N ALA A 56 8.75 -8.13 -6.94
CA ALA A 56 9.04 -6.72 -7.22
C ALA A 56 9.30 -5.94 -5.91
N LEU A 57 8.49 -6.17 -4.88
CA LEU A 57 8.69 -5.54 -3.59
C LEU A 57 10.00 -5.96 -2.91
N GLN A 58 10.37 -7.24 -3.01
CA GLN A 58 11.64 -7.70 -2.48
C GLN A 58 12.81 -7.05 -3.21
N SER A 59 12.74 -6.92 -4.54
CA SER A 59 13.79 -6.22 -5.30
C SER A 59 13.92 -4.75 -4.93
N ILE A 60 12.83 -4.06 -4.56
CA ILE A 60 12.90 -2.69 -4.01
C ILE A 60 13.66 -2.70 -2.67
N LEU A 61 13.34 -3.61 -1.76
CA LEU A 61 14.01 -3.71 -0.47
C LEU A 61 15.49 -4.10 -0.61
N ASP A 62 15.80 -5.04 -1.49
CA ASP A 62 17.17 -5.51 -1.77
C ASP A 62 18.05 -4.39 -2.35
N ALA A 63 17.44 -3.45 -3.10
CA ALA A 63 18.11 -2.27 -3.63
C ALA A 63 18.30 -1.15 -2.58
N GLY A 64 17.87 -1.35 -1.33
CA GLY A 64 17.97 -0.37 -0.25
C GLY A 64 16.68 0.43 0.02
N GLY A 65 15.57 0.10 -0.64
CA GLY A 65 14.27 0.75 -0.46
C GLY A 65 13.98 1.85 -1.48
N PHE A 66 13.21 2.86 -1.07
CA PHE A 66 12.82 3.97 -1.93
C PHE A 66 13.89 5.08 -1.92
N CYS A 67 14.10 5.72 -3.08
CA CYS A 67 15.03 6.85 -3.20
C CYS A 67 14.53 8.13 -2.51
N SER A 68 13.21 8.30 -2.40
CA SER A 68 12.54 9.38 -1.67
C SER A 68 11.18 8.90 -1.20
N PHE A 69 10.66 9.52 -0.13
CA PHE A 69 9.31 9.32 0.39
C PHE A 69 8.38 10.50 0.06
N ASP A 70 8.86 11.50 -0.69
CA ASP A 70 8.03 12.63 -1.11
C ASP A 70 6.86 12.14 -1.98
N GLY A 71 5.65 12.60 -1.64
CA GLY A 71 4.43 12.15 -2.30
C GLY A 71 4.02 10.71 -1.94
N MET A 72 4.56 10.14 -0.86
CA MET A 72 4.08 8.89 -0.28
C MET A 72 3.29 9.13 1.00
N GLU A 73 2.30 8.28 1.22
CA GLU A 73 1.47 8.27 2.42
C GLU A 73 1.37 6.87 3.01
N TYR A 74 1.00 6.80 4.30
CA TYR A 74 0.68 5.55 4.97
C TYR A 74 -0.83 5.40 5.07
N VAL A 75 -1.36 4.33 4.50
CA VAL A 75 -2.78 3.98 4.54
C VAL A 75 -3.02 2.75 5.41
N GLN A 76 -4.15 2.72 6.08
CA GLN A 76 -4.56 1.60 6.92
C GLN A 76 -5.76 0.88 6.31
N GLU A 77 -5.81 -0.42 6.53
CA GLU A 77 -6.95 -1.23 6.13
C GLU A 77 -8.19 -0.83 6.95
N LEU A 78 -9.31 -0.71 6.28
CA LEU A 78 -10.61 -0.40 6.86
C LEU A 78 -11.05 -1.58 7.73
N GLY A 79 -10.95 -1.41 9.05
CA GLY A 79 -11.34 -2.42 10.04
C GLY A 79 -10.17 -3.25 10.59
N ALA A 80 -8.92 -2.83 10.34
CA ALA A 80 -7.73 -3.38 11.00
C ALA A 80 -7.53 -2.89 12.43
#